data_AF-A0A660S3J0-F1
#
_entry.id   AF-A0A660S3J0-F1
#
_cell.length_a   1.000
_cell.length_b   1.000
_cell.length_c   1.000
_cell.angle_alpha   90.00
_cell.angle_beta   90.00
_cell.angle_gamma   90.00
#
_symmetry.space_group_name_H-M   'P 1'
#
loop_
_entity.id
_entity.type
_entity.pdbx_description
1 polymer ?
#
loop_
_entity_poly.entity_id
_entity_poly.type
_entity_poly.pdbx_seq_one_letter_code
_entity_poly.pdbx_strand_id
1 'polypeptide(L)' 'MLKWSLLILIFLIPMIPTFWAIIELMTKEINSIYGKFIWLLFVIFIPCIGGLCYFLFGRKRLLKTPKAHV' A
#
# COMPACT_ATOMS: atom_id res chain seq x y z
N MET A 1 29.53 2.90 14.25
CA MET A 1 28.33 3.77 14.31
C MET A 1 27.63 3.90 12.96
N LEU A 2 28.34 4.03 11.83
CA LEU A 2 27.77 4.21 10.48
C LEU A 2 26.76 3.14 10.00
N LYS A 3 26.90 1.89 10.47
CA LYS A 3 26.02 0.75 10.09
C LYS A 3 24.54 0.96 10.44
N TRP A 4 24.26 1.57 11.59
CA TRP A 4 22.89 1.76 12.08
C TRP A 4 22.17 2.88 11.31
N SER A 5 22.90 3.92 10.90
CA SER A 5 22.36 5.04 10.11
C SER A 5 21.86 4.59 8.73
N LEU A 6 22.58 3.66 8.07
CA LEU A 6 22.16 3.11 6.77
C LEU A 6 20.89 2.26 6.89
N LEU A 7 20.75 1.51 7.97
CA LEU A 7 19.57 0.69 8.26
C LEU A 7 18.32 1.54 8.44
N ILE A 8 18.43 2.66 9.16
CA ILE A 8 17.33 3.62 9.35
C ILE A 8 16.92 4.22 7.99
N LEU A 9 17.90 4.61 7.16
CA LEU A 9 17.62 5.17 5.85
C LEU A 9 16.89 4.18 4.93
N ILE A 10 17.29 2.91 4.96
CA ILE A 10 16.66 1.82 4.21
C ILE A 10 15.21 1.55 4.65
N PHE A 11 14.88 1.78 5.92
CA PHE A 11 13.50 1.66 6.42
C PHE A 11 12.68 2.93 6.16
N LEU A 12 13.32 4.09 6.09
CA LEU A 12 12.65 5.37 5.85
C LEU A 12 12.20 5.52 4.39
N ILE A 13 13.00 5.04 3.43
CA ILE A 13 12.66 5.06 2.00
C ILE A 13 11.31 4.38 1.69
N PRO A 14 11.06 3.12 2.09
CA PRO A 14 9.80 2.43 1.82
C PRO A 14 8.64 2.93 2.69
N MET A 15 8.88 3.81 3.65
CA MET A 15 7.84 4.49 4.41
C MET A 15 7.05 5.47 3.53
N ILE A 16 7.70 6.08 2.53
CA ILE A 16 7.08 6.99 1.55
C ILE A 16 5.93 6.29 0.78
N PRO A 17 6.15 5.15 0.08
CA PRO A 17 5.06 4.45 -0.60
C PRO A 17 4.04 3.86 0.38
N THR A 18 4.40 3.60 1.64
CA THR A 18 3.46 3.14 2.67
C THR A 18 2.44 4.24 2.98
N PHE A 19 2.87 5.48 3.22
CA PHE A 19 1.94 6.59 3.43
C PHE A 19 1.15 6.95 2.17
N TRP A 20 1.80 6.92 1.01
CA TRP A 20 1.12 7.16 -0.26
C TRP A 20 0.00 6.15 -0.51
N ALA A 21 0.25 4.86 -0.20
CA ALA A 21 -0.75 3.81 -0.31
C ALA A 21 -1.99 4.12 0.55
N ILE A 22 -1.81 4.54 1.79
CA ILE A 22 -2.91 4.88 2.72
C ILE A 22 -3.73 6.05 2.17
N ILE A 23 -3.07 7.13 1.74
CA ILE A 23 -3.75 8.29 1.15
C ILE A 23 -4.53 7.86 -0.10
N GLU A 24 -3.89 7.12 -1.01
CA GLU A 24 -4.54 6.66 -2.23
C GLU A 24 -5.73 5.73 -1.94
N LEU A 25 -5.61 4.83 -0.95
CA LEU A 25 -6.69 3.99 -0.46
C LEU A 25 -7.85 4.84 0.04
N MET A 26 -7.60 5.87 0.84
CA MET A 26 -8.64 6.72 1.42
C MET A 26 -9.32 7.62 0.39
N THR A 27 -8.54 8.26 -0.49
CA THR A 27 -9.03 9.25 -1.46
C THR A 27 -9.72 8.61 -2.67
N LYS A 28 -9.27 7.43 -3.12
CA LYS A 28 -9.93 6.78 -4.26
C LYS A 28 -11.19 6.03 -3.82
N GLU A 29 -12.25 6.23 -4.59
CA GLU A 29 -13.44 5.38 -4.55
C GLU A 29 -13.09 4.03 -5.16
N ILE A 30 -12.85 3.06 -4.29
CA ILE A 30 -12.53 1.69 -4.66
C ILE A 30 -13.82 0.87 -4.55
N ASN A 31 -14.13 0.12 -5.60
CA ASN A 31 -15.41 -0.58 -5.73
C ASN A 31 -15.61 -1.71 -4.69
N SER A 32 -14.52 -2.22 -4.11
CA SER A 32 -14.56 -3.23 -3.04
C SER A 32 -14.09 -2.63 -1.72
N ILE A 33 -15.06 -2.39 -0.82
CA ILE A 33 -14.80 -1.95 0.56
C ILE A 33 -13.91 -2.98 1.28
N TYR A 34 -14.24 -4.27 1.17
CA TYR A 34 -13.44 -5.35 1.77
C TYR A 34 -12.00 -5.39 1.23
N GLY A 35 -11.81 -5.25 -0.09
CA GLY A 35 -10.49 -5.19 -0.70
C GLY A 35 -9.67 -4.00 -0.23
N LYS A 36 -10.30 -2.82 -0.11
CA LYS A 36 -9.71 -1.61 0.46
C LYS A 36 -9.27 -1.83 1.91
N PHE A 37 -10.14 -2.42 2.75
CA PHE A 37 -9.79 -2.71 4.14
C PHE A 37 -8.64 -3.73 4.27
N ILE A 38 -8.65 -4.82 3.50
CA ILE A 38 -7.56 -5.82 3.52
C ILE A 38 -6.21 -5.16 3.20
N TRP A 39 -6.17 -4.30 2.18
CA TRP A 39 -4.94 -3.62 1.79
C TRP A 39 -4.53 -2.55 2.80
N LEU A 40 -5.49 -1.83 3.38
CA LEU A 40 -5.23 -0.86 4.44
C LEU A 40 -4.64 -1.55 5.68
N LEU A 41 -5.26 -2.63 6.16
CA LEU A 41 -4.75 -3.45 7.27
C LEU A 41 -3.35 -3.99 6.96
N PHE A 42 -3.12 -4.52 5.76
CA PHE A 42 -1.82 -5.05 5.37
C PHE A 42 -0.72 -3.98 5.37
N VAL A 43 -1.02 -2.77 4.87
CA VAL A 43 -0.08 -1.63 4.83
C VAL A 43 0.21 -1.08 6.24
N ILE A 44 -0.77 -1.12 7.15
CA ILE A 44 -0.62 -0.64 8.54
C ILE A 44 0.17 -1.64 9.40
N PHE A 45 -0.15 -2.94 9.31
CA PHE A 45 0.48 -3.97 10.16
C PHE A 45 1.89 -4.35 9.70
N ILE A 46 2.17 -4.23 8.40
CA ILE A 46 3.48 -4.53 7.83
C ILE A 46 3.94 -3.33 7.00
N PRO A 47 4.32 -2.21 7.65
CA PRO A 47 4.82 -1.04 6.94
C PRO A 47 6.09 -1.40 6.16
N CYS A 48 6.41 -0.61 5.14
CA CYS A 48 7.45 -0.89 4.14
C CYS A 48 7.08 -1.99 3.14
N ILE A 49 6.88 -3.24 3.59
CA ILE A 49 6.53 -4.36 2.70
C ILE A 49 5.11 -4.19 2.16
N GLY A 50 4.15 -3.88 3.03
CA GLY A 50 2.76 -3.66 2.66
C GLY A 50 2.59 -2.51 1.68
N GLY A 51 3.29 -1.40 1.91
CA GLY A 51 3.34 -0.25 0.98
C GLY A 51 3.94 -0.62 -0.39
N LEU A 52 5.04 -1.37 -0.40
CA LEU A 52 5.67 -1.84 -1.65
C LEU A 52 4.75 -2.79 -2.42
N CYS A 53 4.16 -3.78 -1.73
CA CYS A 53 3.22 -4.73 -2.32
C CYS A 53 1.96 -4.04 -2.84
N TYR A 54 1.46 -3.02 -2.14
CA TYR A 54 0.32 -2.23 -2.59
C TYR A 54 0.65 -1.49 -3.88
N PHE A 55 1.82 -0.86 -3.93
CA PHE A 55 2.28 -0.12 -5.10
C PHE A 55 2.41 -1.03 -6.34
N LEU A 56 2.98 -2.23 -6.16
CA LEU A 56 3.23 -3.17 -7.26
C LEU A 56 1.97 -3.94 -7.71
N PHE A 57 1.19 -4.46 -6.77
CA PHE A 57 0.08 -5.39 -7.04
C PHE A 57 -1.28 -4.84 -6.62
N GLY A 58 -1.36 -4.20 -5.46
CA GLY A 58 -2.62 -3.70 -4.89
C GLY A 58 -3.29 -2.68 -5.79
N ARG A 59 -2.53 -1.73 -6.32
CA ARG A 59 -3.02 -0.71 -7.24
C ARG A 59 -3.70 -1.31 -8.47
N LYS A 60 -3.11 -2.34 -9.09
CA LYS A 60 -3.70 -2.99 -10.28
C LYS A 60 -4.93 -3.83 -9.96
N ARG A 61 -4.98 -4.46 -8.78
CA ARG A 61 -6.10 -5.32 -8.36
C ARG A 61 -7.31 -4.52 -7.88
N LEU A 62 -7.09 -3.42 -7.17
CA LEU A 62 -8.15 -2.54 -6.67
C LEU A 62 -8.73 -1.63 -7.77
N LEU A 63 -7.94 -1.33 -8.80
CA LEU A 63 -8.39 -0.59 -9.99
C LEU A 63 -8.98 -1.48 -11.10
N LYS A 64 -9.07 -2.81 -10.91
CA LYS A 64 -9.80 -3.65 -11.86
C LYS A 64 -11.28 -3.31 -11.76
N THR A 65 -11.72 -2.49 -12.71
CA THR A 65 -13.10 -2.14 -13.01
C THR A 65 -13.96 -3.41 -13.01
N PRO A 66 -15.19 -3.36 -12.50
CA PRO A 66 -16.11 -4.49 -12.56
C PRO A 66 -16.16 -5.01 -14.00
N LYS A 67 -15.91 -6.31 -14.19
CA LYS A 67 -16.59 -6.99 -15.30
C LYS A 67 -18.07 -6.78 -14.99
N ALA A 68 -18.73 -5.95 -15.79
CA ALA A 68 -20.18 -5.92 -15.81
C ALA A 68 -20.62 -7.38 -15.93
N HIS A 69 -21.18 -7.93 -14.86
CA HIS A 69 -21.97 -9.14 -14.95
C HIS A 69 -23.26 -8.68 -15.64
N VAL A 70 -23.22 -8.75 -16.97
CA VAL A 70 -24.38 -8.68 -17.86
C VAL A 70 -25.20 -9.95 -17.66
#